data_AF-A0A9Q7BIZ7-F1
#
_entry.id   AF-A0A9Q7BIZ7-F1
#
_cell.length_a   1.000
_cell.length_b   1.000
_cell.length_c   1.000
_cell.angle_alpha   90.00
_cell.angle_beta   90.00
_cell.angle_gamma   90.00
#
_symmetry.space_group_name_H-M   'P 1'
#
loop_
_entity.id
_entity.type
_entity.pdbx_description
1 polymer ?
#
loop_
_entity_poly.entity_id
_entity_poly.type
_entity_poly.pdbx_seq_one_letter_code
_entity_poly.pdbx_strand_id
1 'polypeptide(L)'
;MPALAYGAAVGQAALDSLTAALAGKADKSDIPSPATTAPPMIGDVGVKGTGTNYALEGHTHQSNVQSQRIAVVGTSGIATWAFTTPFDVIPVVIPVAETPSGAAYTNVASVVEGSVTTTSVQIVVQRFVKTITLPSLATSLLGLVLSLFGFAPAGVYVNCIARKPS
;
A
#
# COMPACT_ATOMS: atom_id res chain seq x y z
N MET A 1 -48.77 -43.70 -43.80
CA MET A 1 -48.48 -42.27 -43.54
C MET A 1 -47.28 -41.89 -44.38
N PRO A 2 -47.33 -40.80 -45.16
CA PRO A 2 -46.23 -40.45 -46.07
C PRO A 2 -44.98 -40.12 -45.26
N ALA A 3 -43.82 -40.66 -45.67
CA ALA A 3 -42.53 -40.51 -44.97
C ALA A 3 -42.12 -39.04 -44.75
N LEU A 4 -42.68 -38.11 -45.52
CA LEU A 4 -42.52 -36.65 -45.37
C LEU A 4 -43.11 -36.10 -44.06
N ALA A 5 -44.18 -36.70 -43.53
CA ALA A 5 -44.80 -36.27 -42.27
C ALA A 5 -44.01 -36.71 -41.04
N TYR A 6 -43.28 -37.84 -41.13
CA TYR A 6 -42.47 -38.36 -40.04
C TYR A 6 -41.20 -37.53 -39.81
N GLY A 7 -40.53 -37.09 -40.88
CA GLY A 7 -39.35 -36.21 -40.78
C GLY A 7 -39.67 -34.84 -40.18
N ALA A 8 -40.83 -34.26 -40.52
CA ALA A 8 -41.30 -33.00 -39.94
C ALA A 8 -41.62 -33.11 -38.44
N ALA A 9 -42.25 -34.21 -38.01
CA ALA A 9 -42.57 -34.45 -36.60
C ALA A 9 -41.32 -34.66 -35.73
N VAL A 10 -40.33 -35.42 -36.24
CA VAL A 10 -39.05 -35.61 -35.54
C VAL A 10 -38.23 -34.31 -35.48
N GLY A 11 -38.26 -33.51 -36.54
CA GLY A 11 -37.63 -32.20 -36.57
C GLY A 11 -38.22 -31.22 -35.56
N GLN A 12 -39.56 -31.19 -35.44
CA GLN A 12 -40.23 -30.33 -34.46
C GLN A 12 -39.94 -30.77 -33.02
N ALA A 13 -39.98 -32.07 -32.72
CA ALA A 13 -39.66 -32.58 -31.38
C ALA A 13 -38.20 -32.29 -30.96
N ALA A 14 -37.26 -32.32 -31.91
CA ALA A 14 -35.87 -31.94 -31.68
C ALA A 14 -35.73 -30.43 -31.42
N LEU A 15 -36.47 -29.60 -32.15
CA LEU A 15 -36.51 -28.14 -31.95
C LEU A 15 -37.14 -27.77 -30.60
N ASP A 16 -38.22 -28.44 -30.23
CA ASP A 16 -38.89 -28.26 -28.93
C ASP A 16 -37.96 -28.69 -27.79
N SER A 17 -37.25 -29.81 -27.94
CA SER A 17 -36.25 -30.28 -26.96
C SER A 17 -35.07 -29.33 -26.82
N LEU A 18 -34.58 -28.76 -27.93
CA LEU A 18 -33.52 -27.77 -27.92
C LEU A 18 -33.98 -26.48 -27.21
N THR A 19 -35.20 -26.02 -27.51
CA THR A 19 -35.79 -24.83 -26.90
C THR A 19 -35.99 -25.02 -25.40
N ALA A 20 -36.47 -26.18 -24.97
CA ALA A 20 -36.58 -26.54 -23.56
C ALA A 20 -35.21 -26.68 -22.86
N ALA A 21 -34.19 -27.18 -23.56
CA ALA A 21 -32.82 -27.29 -23.03
C ALA A 21 -32.11 -25.92 -22.89
N LEU A 22 -32.49 -24.94 -23.72
CA LEU A 22 -32.02 -23.56 -23.63
C LEU A 22 -32.80 -22.71 -22.62
N ALA A 23 -34.07 -23.04 -22.36
CA ALA A 23 -34.88 -22.37 -21.34
C ALA A 23 -34.20 -22.52 -19.96
N GLY A 24 -33.77 -21.40 -19.36
CA GLY A 24 -33.08 -21.38 -18.07
C GLY A 24 -31.56 -21.62 -18.15
N LYS A 25 -30.96 -21.66 -19.35
CA LYS A 25 -29.51 -21.46 -19.51
C LYS A 25 -29.24 -19.96 -19.54
N ALA A 26 -28.16 -19.54 -18.87
CA ALA A 26 -27.86 -18.16 -18.48
C ALA A 26 -28.31 -17.11 -19.53
N ASP A 27 -29.32 -16.32 -19.18
CA ASP A 27 -29.62 -15.10 -19.93
C ASP A 27 -28.38 -14.21 -19.86
N LYS A 28 -28.04 -13.54 -20.97
CA LYS A 28 -26.95 -12.57 -20.96
C LYS A 28 -27.21 -11.45 -19.95
N SER A 29 -28.47 -11.16 -19.62
CA SER A 29 -28.84 -10.23 -18.55
C SER A 29 -28.55 -10.74 -17.14
N ASP A 30 -28.44 -12.06 -16.96
CA ASP A 30 -28.15 -12.70 -15.67
C ASP A 30 -26.65 -12.79 -15.39
N ILE A 31 -25.81 -12.51 -16.39
CA ILE A 31 -24.36 -12.43 -16.22
C ILE A 31 -24.05 -11.09 -15.56
N PRO A 32 -23.50 -11.08 -14.32
CA PRO A 32 -23.07 -9.85 -13.68
C PRO A 32 -22.13 -9.06 -14.60
N SER A 33 -22.32 -7.74 -14.68
CA SER A 33 -21.40 -6.86 -15.40
C SER A 33 -20.11 -6.63 -14.61
N PRO A 34 -18.99 -6.31 -15.30
CA PRO A 34 -17.81 -5.77 -14.62
C PRO A 34 -18.15 -4.47 -13.90
N ALA A 35 -17.44 -4.17 -12.82
CA ALA A 35 -17.41 -2.82 -12.26
C ALA A 35 -17.00 -1.80 -13.33
N THR A 36 -17.68 -0.65 -13.35
CA THR A 36 -17.39 0.42 -14.32
C THR A 36 -16.20 1.29 -13.91
N THR A 37 -15.79 1.20 -12.64
CA THR A 37 -14.68 1.96 -12.05
C THR A 37 -13.80 1.07 -11.19
N ALA A 38 -12.48 1.29 -11.27
CA ALA A 38 -11.53 0.70 -10.33
C ALA A 38 -11.68 1.37 -8.95
N PRO A 39 -11.61 0.61 -7.83
CA PRO A 39 -11.60 1.18 -6.49
C PRO A 39 -10.41 2.14 -6.30
N PRO A 40 -10.58 3.24 -5.54
CA PRO A 40 -9.46 4.12 -5.22
C PRO A 40 -8.37 3.36 -4.46
N MET A 41 -7.10 3.55 -4.87
CA MET A 41 -5.93 2.90 -4.25
C MET A 41 -5.65 3.40 -2.83
N ILE A 42 -6.26 4.51 -2.41
CA ILE A 42 -6.01 5.19 -1.14
C ILE A 42 -7.35 5.43 -0.45
N GLY A 43 -7.49 4.87 0.75
CA GLY A 43 -8.57 5.20 1.67
C GLY A 43 -9.81 4.34 1.45
N ASP A 44 -9.96 3.32 2.30
CA ASP A 44 -11.23 2.66 2.48
C ASP A 44 -11.81 3.08 3.83
N VAL A 45 -13.00 3.67 3.81
CA VAL A 45 -13.81 3.97 5.00
C VAL A 45 -14.58 2.74 5.51
N GLY A 46 -14.30 1.55 4.96
CA GLY A 46 -14.92 0.29 5.35
C GLY A 46 -16.34 0.11 4.79
N VAL A 47 -16.65 0.77 3.68
CA VAL A 47 -18.00 0.77 3.09
C VAL A 47 -18.14 -0.35 2.07
N LYS A 48 -19.08 -1.27 2.31
CA LYS A 48 -19.42 -2.32 1.32
C LYS A 48 -20.32 -1.73 0.23
N GLY A 49 -19.95 -1.93 -1.04
CA GLY A 49 -20.82 -1.61 -2.18
C GLY A 49 -22.03 -2.56 -2.26
N THR A 50 -23.16 -2.06 -2.78
CA THR A 50 -24.44 -2.81 -2.86
C THR A 50 -24.75 -3.36 -4.26
N GLY A 51 -23.80 -3.30 -5.20
CA GLY A 51 -24.02 -3.70 -6.60
C GLY A 51 -24.01 -5.23 -6.82
N THR A 52 -24.65 -5.68 -7.90
CA THR A 52 -24.71 -7.09 -8.33
C THR A 52 -23.54 -7.53 -9.22
N ASN A 53 -22.55 -6.66 -9.44
CA ASN A 53 -21.40 -6.90 -10.31
C ASN A 53 -20.46 -7.99 -9.75
N TYR A 54 -19.79 -8.76 -10.63
CA TYR A 54 -18.87 -9.82 -10.19
C TYR A 54 -17.59 -9.28 -9.52
N ALA A 55 -17.29 -7.99 -9.71
CA ALA A 55 -16.42 -7.22 -8.84
C ALA A 55 -17.26 -6.09 -8.25
N LEU A 56 -17.46 -6.07 -6.93
CA LEU A 56 -18.19 -4.98 -6.29
C LEU A 56 -17.43 -3.67 -6.54
N GLU A 57 -18.13 -2.61 -6.94
CA GLU A 57 -17.50 -1.29 -7.08
C GLU A 57 -16.94 -0.77 -5.74
N GLY A 58 -17.45 -1.31 -4.62
CA GLY A 58 -16.93 -1.12 -3.27
C GLY A 58 -16.18 -2.35 -2.71
N HIS A 59 -15.65 -3.26 -3.53
CA HIS A 59 -14.62 -4.16 -3.03
C HIS A 59 -13.33 -3.35 -2.92
N THR A 60 -12.89 -3.19 -1.70
CA THR A 60 -11.67 -2.47 -1.36
C THR A 60 -10.69 -3.52 -0.87
N HIS A 61 -9.48 -3.50 -1.43
CA HIS A 61 -8.38 -4.16 -0.75
C HIS A 61 -8.12 -3.34 0.52
N GLN A 62 -8.00 -4.01 1.67
CA GLN A 62 -7.63 -3.36 2.93
C GLN A 62 -6.15 -2.91 2.90
N SER A 63 -5.72 -2.27 1.81
CA SER A 63 -4.46 -1.56 1.74
C SER A 63 -4.68 -0.19 2.37
N ASN A 64 -4.88 -0.16 3.68
CA ASN A 64 -4.58 1.03 4.48
C ASN A 64 -3.05 1.17 4.42
N VAL A 65 -2.54 1.63 3.28
CA VAL A 65 -1.14 1.92 3.04
C VAL A 65 -1.06 3.39 2.73
N GLN A 66 -0.24 4.10 3.49
CA GLN A 66 0.08 5.50 3.24
C GLN A 66 1.58 5.58 2.98
N SER A 67 1.99 6.48 2.09
CA SER A 67 3.38 6.77 1.87
C SER A 67 3.59 8.28 1.80
N GLN A 68 4.67 8.75 2.40
CA GLN A 68 5.02 10.16 2.38
C GLN A 68 6.54 10.33 2.52
N ARG A 69 7.07 11.33 1.82
CA ARG A 69 8.43 11.82 2.01
C ARG A 69 8.39 12.98 3.01
N ILE A 70 9.02 12.81 4.17
CA ILE A 70 9.05 13.79 5.26
C ILE A 70 10.48 14.30 5.48
N ALA A 71 10.64 15.49 6.07
CA ALA A 71 11.95 16.06 6.37
C ALA A 71 12.25 16.00 7.88
N VAL A 72 13.53 15.80 8.22
CA VAL A 72 14.05 16.07 9.56
C VAL A 72 13.96 17.56 9.83
N VAL A 73 13.39 17.92 10.99
CA VAL A 73 13.25 19.30 11.44
C VAL A 73 14.23 19.57 12.58
N GLY A 74 15.01 20.65 12.47
CA GLY A 74 16.00 21.02 13.47
C GLY A 74 17.20 20.08 13.53
N THR A 75 17.87 20.05 14.69
CA THR A 75 19.17 19.35 14.86
C THR A 75 19.07 18.04 15.65
N SER A 76 17.89 17.69 16.16
CA SER A 76 17.68 16.47 16.96
C SER A 76 17.53 15.21 16.11
N GLY A 77 17.61 15.31 14.78
CA GLY A 77 17.45 14.16 13.88
C GLY A 77 16.03 13.61 13.80
N ILE A 78 15.04 14.32 14.34
CA ILE A 78 13.65 13.82 14.40
C ILE A 78 12.87 14.31 13.17
N ALA A 79 12.21 13.38 12.49
CA ALA A 79 11.17 13.65 11.53
C ALA A 79 9.84 13.15 12.09
N THR A 80 8.79 13.98 11.98
CA THR A 80 7.44 13.61 12.44
C THR A 80 6.52 13.50 11.25
N TRP A 81 5.76 12.41 11.18
CA TRP A 81 4.75 12.19 10.17
C TRP A 81 3.39 12.03 10.81
N ALA A 82 2.47 12.94 10.51
CA ALA A 82 1.05 12.78 10.79
C ALA A 82 0.40 12.05 9.62
N PHE A 83 -0.30 10.94 9.89
CA PHE A 83 -1.01 10.19 8.86
C PHE A 83 -2.20 11.01 8.36
N THR A 84 -2.39 11.06 7.05
CA THR A 84 -3.51 11.78 6.42
C THR A 84 -4.84 11.20 6.88
N THR A 85 -4.90 9.88 7.02
CA THR A 85 -6.04 9.16 7.57
C THR A 85 -5.59 8.35 8.79
N PRO A 86 -6.25 8.45 9.95
CA PRO A 86 -5.94 7.61 11.09
C PRO A 86 -6.10 6.11 10.77
N PHE A 87 -5.22 5.30 11.32
CA PHE A 87 -5.36 3.85 11.31
C PHE A 87 -6.26 3.38 12.45
N ASP A 88 -6.93 2.25 12.29
CA ASP A 88 -7.75 1.60 13.33
C ASP A 88 -6.89 0.84 14.36
N VAL A 89 -5.68 0.45 13.97
CA VAL A 89 -4.65 -0.18 14.80
C VAL A 89 -3.30 0.49 14.56
N ILE A 90 -2.35 0.36 15.49
CA ILE A 90 -1.01 0.92 15.31
C ILE A 90 -0.39 0.34 14.03
N PRO A 91 0.01 1.16 13.05
CA PRO A 91 0.54 0.67 11.78
C PRO A 91 1.98 0.19 11.91
N VAL A 92 2.38 -0.71 10.99
CA VAL A 92 3.78 -1.01 10.72
C VAL A 92 4.33 0.11 9.83
N VAL A 93 5.37 0.80 10.32
CA VAL A 93 6.04 1.88 9.61
C VAL A 93 7.42 1.42 9.14
N ILE A 94 7.71 1.66 7.86
CA ILE A 94 8.99 1.38 7.21
C ILE A 94 9.59 2.72 6.76
N PRO A 95 10.52 3.30 7.52
CA PRO A 95 11.21 4.52 7.13
C PRO A 95 12.54 4.20 6.42
N VAL A 96 12.85 4.96 5.37
CA VAL A 96 14.13 4.89 4.67
C VAL A 96 14.68 6.31 4.52
N ALA A 97 15.75 6.62 5.24
CA ALA A 97 16.42 7.91 5.15
C ALA A 97 17.21 8.04 3.85
N GLU A 98 17.09 9.20 3.21
CA GLU A 98 17.92 9.54 2.06
C GLU A 98 19.31 9.96 2.51
N THR A 99 20.32 9.49 1.79
CA THR A 99 21.70 9.99 1.92
C THR A 99 22.03 10.76 0.64
N PRO A 100 22.34 12.07 0.73
CA PRO A 100 22.72 12.85 -0.45
C PRO A 100 23.92 12.23 -1.16
N SER A 101 23.92 12.31 -2.49
CA SER A 101 25.08 11.89 -3.29
C SER A 101 26.31 12.69 -2.87
N GLY A 102 27.46 12.01 -2.74
CA GLY A 102 28.71 12.62 -2.29
C GLY A 102 28.79 12.98 -0.80
N ALA A 103 27.76 12.71 0.01
CA ALA A 103 27.83 12.94 1.46
C ALA A 103 28.92 12.09 2.11
N ALA A 104 29.71 12.69 3.02
CA ALA A 104 30.74 12.02 3.83
C ALA A 104 30.15 11.10 4.93
N TYR A 105 28.83 11.02 5.01
CA TYR A 105 28.08 10.22 5.97
C TYR A 105 26.99 9.42 5.25
N THR A 106 26.43 8.46 5.96
CA THR A 106 25.23 7.70 5.58
C THR A 106 24.18 7.92 6.65
N ASN A 107 22.94 8.13 6.22
CA ASN A 107 21.79 8.27 7.11
C ASN A 107 21.07 6.92 7.29
N VAL A 108 20.64 6.64 8.51
CA VAL A 108 19.82 5.49 8.89
C VAL A 108 18.62 6.02 9.65
N ALA A 109 17.42 5.64 9.22
CA ALA A 109 16.19 5.94 9.93
C ALA A 109 15.80 4.78 10.83
N SER A 110 15.38 5.09 12.05
CA SER A 110 14.73 4.17 12.96
C SER A 110 13.45 4.80 13.51
N VAL A 111 12.42 3.97 13.66
CA VAL A 111 11.19 4.38 14.33
C VAL A 111 11.44 4.41 15.83
N VAL A 112 10.97 5.44 16.51
CA VAL A 112 11.07 5.52 17.98
C VAL A 112 9.99 4.66 18.61
N GLU A 113 10.40 3.67 19.39
CA GLU A 113 9.48 2.82 20.15
C GLU A 113 8.63 3.66 21.12
N GLY A 114 7.32 3.45 21.11
CA GLY A 114 6.35 4.24 21.90
C GLY A 114 5.87 5.55 21.25
N SER A 115 6.51 6.03 20.17
CA SER A 115 6.09 7.22 19.43
C SER A 115 5.31 6.90 18.15
N VAL A 116 4.88 5.65 17.97
CA VAL A 116 3.95 5.25 16.91
C VAL A 116 2.55 5.21 17.51
N THR A 117 1.64 5.99 16.93
CA THR A 117 0.23 5.98 17.29
C THR A 117 -0.61 5.63 16.06
N THR A 118 -1.92 5.58 16.21
CA THR A 118 -2.85 5.46 15.07
C THR A 118 -2.90 6.71 14.19
N THR A 119 -2.33 7.83 14.62
CA THR A 119 -2.43 9.13 13.94
C THR A 119 -1.09 9.70 13.52
N SER A 120 0.01 9.25 14.09
CA SER A 120 1.34 9.78 13.81
C SER A 120 2.48 8.82 14.15
N VAL A 121 3.65 9.13 13.63
CA VAL A 121 4.92 8.48 14.00
C VAL A 121 6.05 9.49 14.11
N GLN A 122 6.95 9.26 15.08
CA GLN A 122 8.26 9.92 15.13
C GLN A 122 9.36 8.97 14.68
N ILE A 123 10.21 9.48 13.79
CA ILE A 123 11.35 8.77 13.21
C ILE A 123 12.61 9.51 13.62
N VAL A 124 13.56 8.79 14.20
CA VAL A 124 14.91 9.30 14.47
C VAL A 124 15.80 8.90 13.31
N VAL A 125 16.51 9.88 12.77
CA VAL A 125 17.51 9.69 11.72
C VAL A 125 18.88 9.92 12.32
N GLN A 126 19.67 8.87 12.32
CA GLN A 126 21.06 8.88 12.73
C GLN A 126 21.95 8.94 11.50
N ARG A 127 23.11 9.55 11.63
CA ARG A 127 24.16 9.56 10.62
C ARG A 127 25.38 8.84 11.15
N PHE A 128 26.06 8.12 10.27
CA PHE A 128 27.37 7.54 10.53
C PHE A 128 28.36 7.97 9.45
N VAL A 129 29.59 8.28 9.84
CA VAL A 129 30.64 8.74 8.91
C VAL A 129 31.12 7.57 8.05
N LYS A 130 31.21 7.75 6.72
CA LYS A 130 31.62 6.69 5.78
C LYS A 130 33.11 6.36 5.86
N THR A 131 33.94 7.35 6.14
CA THR A 131 35.40 7.21 6.14
C THR A 131 35.98 7.90 7.36
N ILE A 132 36.69 7.12 8.17
CA ILE A 132 37.43 7.62 9.32
C ILE A 132 38.86 7.87 8.88
N THR A 133 39.28 9.13 8.85
CA THR A 133 40.68 9.51 8.65
C THR A 133 41.37 9.71 10.00
N LEU A 134 42.69 9.52 10.08
CA LEU A 134 43.48 9.75 11.31
C LEU A 134 43.18 11.11 11.99
N PRO A 135 43.07 12.24 11.25
CA PRO A 135 42.69 13.52 11.83
C PRO A 135 41.28 13.51 12.43
N SER A 136 40.30 12.92 11.73
CA SER A 136 38.93 12.81 12.23
C SER A 136 38.85 11.90 13.46
N LEU A 137 39.66 10.84 13.53
CA LEU A 137 39.78 9.95 14.67
C LEU A 137 40.37 10.68 15.89
N ALA A 138 41.41 11.49 15.70
CA ALA A 138 42.00 12.30 16.76
C ALA A 138 41.00 13.31 17.34
N THR A 139 40.17 13.96 16.50
CA THR A 139 39.08 14.84 16.98
C THR A 139 37.99 14.05 17.70
N SER A 140 37.71 12.83 17.24
CA SER A 140 36.70 11.93 17.84
C SER A 140 37.14 11.40 19.21
N LEU A 141 38.43 11.12 19.39
CA LEU A 141 39.02 10.72 20.67
C LEU A 141 39.08 11.88 21.67
N LEU A 142 39.36 13.10 21.21
CA LEU A 142 39.38 14.30 22.06
C LEU A 142 37.97 14.78 22.47
N GLY A 143 36.92 14.34 21.77
CA GLY A 143 35.51 14.64 22.04
C GLY A 143 34.66 13.46 22.52
N LEU A 144 35.26 12.33 22.91
CA LEU A 144 34.61 11.11 23.43
C LEU A 144 33.52 10.53 22.50
N VAL A 145 33.91 9.85 21.41
CA VAL A 145 33.13 8.86 20.61
C VAL A 145 31.85 9.39 19.89
N LEU A 146 31.33 10.56 20.29
CA LEU A 146 30.09 11.21 19.82
C LEU A 146 30.15 11.78 18.39
N SER A 147 31.32 11.79 17.74
CA SER A 147 31.49 12.30 16.38
C SER A 147 31.26 11.25 15.29
N LEU A 148 31.36 9.96 15.63
CA LEU A 148 31.19 8.87 14.66
C LEU A 148 29.72 8.56 14.39
N PHE A 149 28.89 8.72 15.41
CA PHE A 149 27.44 8.58 15.37
C PHE A 149 26.81 9.89 15.83
N GLY A 150 25.95 10.46 15.00
CA GLY A 150 25.24 11.69 15.35
C GLY A 150 23.83 11.71 14.81
N PHE A 151 23.08 12.76 15.12
CA PHE A 151 21.79 13.01 14.49
C PHE A 151 21.97 13.58 13.08
N ALA A 152 21.07 13.21 12.18
CA ALA A 152 21.02 13.80 10.85
C ALA A 152 20.67 15.29 10.95
N PRO A 153 21.27 16.15 10.10
CA PRO A 153 20.94 17.56 10.06
C PRO A 153 19.53 17.81 9.52
N ALA A 154 19.00 19.01 9.77
CA ALA A 154 17.75 19.48 9.18
C ALA A 154 17.79 19.36 7.64
N GLY A 155 16.63 19.04 7.04
CA GLY A 155 16.49 18.92 5.59
C GLY A 155 16.90 17.58 4.99
N VAL A 156 17.38 16.63 5.80
CA VAL A 156 17.44 15.21 5.39
C VAL A 156 16.02 14.69 5.23
N TYR A 157 15.73 14.05 4.11
CA TYR A 157 14.42 13.47 3.83
C TYR A 157 14.37 11.98 4.17
N VAL A 158 13.18 11.53 4.55
CA VAL A 158 12.86 10.14 4.86
C VAL A 158 11.65 9.73 4.03
N ASN A 159 11.82 8.71 3.19
CA ASN A 159 10.71 8.06 2.50
C ASN A 159 10.07 7.06 3.46
N CYS A 160 8.79 7.27 3.76
CA CYS A 160 8.07 6.49 4.74
C CYS A 160 6.90 5.76 4.09
N ILE A 161 6.69 4.52 4.52
CA ILE A 161 5.49 3.74 4.20
C ILE A 161 4.90 3.27 5.54
N ALA A 162 3.60 3.46 5.72
CA ALA A 162 2.85 2.94 6.86
C ALA A 162 1.75 2.02 6.36
N ARG A 163 1.60 0.84 6.97
CA ARG A 163 0.54 -0.12 6.63
C ARG A 163 -0.07 -0.77 7.86
N LYS A 164 -1.31 -1.22 7.76
CA LYS A 164 -1.93 -2.05 8.80
C LYS A 164 -1.12 -3.35 9.03
N PRO A 165 -0.93 -3.83 10.27
CA PRO A 165 -0.34 -5.14 10.55
C PRO A 165 -1.20 -6.26 9.93
N SER A 166 -0.55 -7.26 9.35
CA SER A 166 -1.18 -8.48 8.80
C SER A 166 -1.56 -9.48 9.88
#